data_AF-A0A0G4NNX7-F1
#
_entry.id   AF-A0A0G4NNX7-F1
#
_cell.length_a   1.000
_cell.length_b   1.000
_cell.length_c   1.000
_cell.angle_alpha   90.00
_cell.angle_beta   90.00
_cell.angle_gamma   90.00
#
_symmetry.space_group_name_H-M   'P 1'
#
loop_
_entity.id
_entity.type
_entity.pdbx_description
1 polymer ?
#
loop_
_entity_poly.entity_id
_entity_poly.type
_entity_poly.pdbx_seq_one_letter_code
_entity_poly.pdbx_strand_id
1 'polypeptide(L)'
;MANVSPNPARNEFFQQLKPCCVSISRIAIDPPKGVTAIRQLVDLTEELHGIISTQINRDASVFDDKLADYVFFPLSHVFRNQEGYPARLLEATLRCLTAITVHGWKGSISPQIVEQLVILLTFIVGGVPGQNDQHKSPEETTLEALRALTALITAAGSSAAAAASLVDAKTIPALGHGVTVVIDSVASGRTPEIQLESLRALQAVFGSIKDHAALATLLPGVVSALTKLLSMPAHEKTRVLAAAITTLRLVLVAVLGDMKTRAISRETAANSEADNQKVLSRPWLNATVAQIKLALASVMKLRNSKAHEVRDALADLSLTLLDECHTTLENCSSILVESATMLEPEEDAPSTLTTSLQDLATIHPELAEVIKVTVYNWLTALPRIMQSAEEEKKQAAIRNVLKGTELVTRLQLDSSTLSDAVSMALRDSVSSLLAGDGQKQVVQSVSSSLVPGSDCALAA
;
A
#
# COMPACT_ATOMS: atom_id res chain seq x y z
N MET A 1 30.82 -1.77 35.44
CA MET A 1 31.65 -1.00 34.49
C MET A 1 32.54 -1.98 33.74
N ALA A 2 32.08 -2.51 32.61
CA ALA A 2 32.86 -3.41 31.78
C ALA A 2 33.64 -2.56 30.75
N ASN A 3 34.97 -2.61 30.83
CA ASN A 3 35.87 -2.04 29.84
C ASN A 3 35.64 -2.75 28.51
N VAL A 4 34.93 -2.11 27.58
CA VAL A 4 34.82 -2.55 26.19
C VAL A 4 36.15 -2.21 25.52
N SER A 5 36.98 -3.24 25.30
CA SER A 5 38.11 -3.16 24.38
C SER A 5 37.64 -2.56 23.04
N PRO A 6 38.37 -1.61 22.44
CA PRO A 6 37.94 -1.04 21.16
C PRO A 6 37.94 -2.16 20.11
N ASN A 7 36.76 -2.45 19.56
CA ASN A 7 36.59 -3.44 18.51
C ASN A 7 37.55 -3.07 17.35
N PRO A 8 38.55 -3.90 17.01
CA PRO A 8 39.57 -3.54 16.02
C PRO A 8 38.96 -3.19 14.65
N ALA A 9 37.86 -3.86 14.27
CA ALA A 9 37.12 -3.57 13.04
C ALA A 9 36.47 -2.17 13.05
N ARG A 10 35.98 -1.72 14.20
CA ARG A 10 35.41 -0.37 14.36
C ARG A 10 36.48 0.70 14.23
N ASN A 11 37.66 0.47 14.80
CA ASN A 11 38.78 1.40 14.67
C ASN A 11 39.29 1.46 13.23
N GLU A 12 39.41 0.32 12.56
CA GLU A 12 39.79 0.25 11.13
C GLU A 12 38.80 1.04 10.28
N PHE A 13 37.49 0.83 10.47
CA PHE A 13 36.46 1.57 9.76
C PHE A 13 36.51 3.08 10.04
N PHE A 14 36.71 3.49 11.30
CA PHE A 14 36.88 4.91 11.64
C PHE A 14 38.09 5.54 10.95
N GLN A 15 39.21 4.82 10.83
CA GLN A 15 40.40 5.31 10.12
C GLN A 15 40.15 5.48 8.61
N GLN A 16 39.23 4.69 8.02
CA GLN A 16 38.81 4.86 6.63
C GLN A 16 37.84 6.05 6.45
N LEU A 17 36.92 6.27 7.40
CA LEU A 17 35.94 7.37 7.33
C LEU A 17 36.58 8.75 7.55
N LYS A 18 37.53 8.84 8.49
CA LYS A 18 38.10 10.10 8.98
C LYS A 18 38.67 11.01 7.87
N PRO A 19 39.48 10.54 6.90
CA PRO A 19 40.03 11.38 5.84
C PRO A 19 38.94 12.02 4.98
N CYS A 20 37.91 11.24 4.60
CA CYS A 20 36.81 11.73 3.79
C CYS A 20 35.95 12.72 4.58
N CYS A 21 35.51 12.39 5.79
CA CYS A 21 34.66 13.26 6.63
C CYS A 21 35.34 14.60 6.94
N VAL A 22 36.64 14.61 7.24
CA VAL A 22 37.40 15.85 7.49
C VAL A 22 37.52 16.69 6.23
N SER A 23 37.75 16.07 5.07
CA SER A 23 37.85 16.77 3.79
C SER A 23 36.51 17.38 3.37
N ILE A 24 35.42 16.64 3.51
CA ILE A 24 34.05 17.13 3.27
C ILE A 24 33.75 18.29 4.21
N SER A 25 34.02 18.15 5.51
CA SER A 25 33.77 19.19 6.50
C SER A 25 34.52 20.50 6.17
N ARG A 26 35.80 20.40 5.77
CA ARG A 26 36.61 21.56 5.40
C ARG A 26 36.02 22.34 4.23
N ILE A 27 35.43 21.65 3.26
CA ILE A 27 34.82 22.26 2.08
C ILE A 27 33.38 22.73 2.37
N ALA A 28 32.61 21.98 3.15
CA ALA A 28 31.19 22.24 3.36
C ALA A 28 30.90 23.35 4.41
N ILE A 29 31.81 23.60 5.36
CA ILE A 29 31.65 24.65 6.39
C ILE A 29 31.66 26.05 5.76
N ASP A 30 32.53 26.29 4.77
CA ASP A 30 32.57 27.55 4.02
C ASP A 30 32.19 27.28 2.55
N PRO A 31 30.93 27.54 2.16
CA PRO A 31 30.38 27.07 0.90
C PRO A 31 31.27 27.48 -0.29
N PRO A 32 31.79 26.52 -1.08
CA PRO A 32 32.74 26.81 -2.13
C PRO A 32 32.07 27.58 -3.27
N LYS A 33 32.62 28.74 -3.63
CA LYS A 33 32.15 29.52 -4.79
C LYS A 33 32.69 29.02 -6.14
N GLY A 34 33.49 27.95 -6.14
CA GLY A 34 34.18 27.42 -7.33
C GLY A 34 33.72 26.03 -7.75
N VAL A 35 33.50 25.84 -9.06
CA VAL A 35 33.06 24.58 -9.67
C VAL A 35 33.95 23.39 -9.30
N THR A 36 35.27 23.61 -9.21
CA THR A 36 36.24 22.56 -8.84
C THR A 36 36.03 22.03 -7.43
N ALA A 37 35.76 22.91 -6.47
CA ALA A 37 35.54 22.51 -5.08
C ALA A 37 34.17 21.83 -4.89
N ILE A 38 33.15 22.25 -5.65
CA ILE A 38 31.86 21.54 -5.70
C ILE A 38 32.03 20.13 -6.28
N ARG A 39 32.81 19.98 -7.36
CA ARG A 39 33.10 18.66 -7.94
C ARG A 39 33.86 17.76 -6.97
N GLN A 40 34.88 18.29 -6.30
CA GLN A 40 35.59 17.57 -5.26
C GLN A 40 34.67 17.14 -4.12
N LEU A 41 33.72 17.99 -3.72
CA LEU A 41 32.74 17.66 -2.69
C LEU A 41 31.81 16.52 -3.11
N VAL A 42 31.38 16.48 -4.38
CA VAL A 42 30.63 15.35 -4.95
C VAL A 42 31.46 14.07 -4.90
N ASP A 43 32.68 14.10 -5.43
CA ASP A 43 33.57 12.92 -5.50
C ASP A 43 33.84 12.35 -4.09
N LEU A 44 34.13 13.22 -3.11
CA LEU A 44 34.36 12.82 -1.71
C LEU A 44 33.10 12.24 -1.04
N THR A 45 31.92 12.77 -1.36
CA THR A 45 30.65 12.27 -0.79
C THR A 45 30.27 10.92 -1.40
N GLU A 46 30.53 10.71 -2.70
CA GLU A 46 30.38 9.40 -3.35
C GLU A 46 31.39 8.38 -2.79
N GLU A 47 32.65 8.77 -2.55
CA GLU A 47 33.65 7.94 -1.88
C GLU A 47 33.22 7.55 -0.46
N LEU A 48 32.74 8.51 0.33
CA LEU A 48 32.20 8.27 1.67
C LEU A 48 31.06 7.25 1.64
N HIS A 49 30.12 7.40 0.69
CA HIS A 49 29.04 6.43 0.51
C HIS A 49 29.57 5.03 0.15
N GLY A 50 30.60 4.96 -0.72
CA GLY A 50 31.25 3.70 -1.08
C GLY A 50 31.92 3.00 0.10
N ILE A 51 32.62 3.74 0.95
CA ILE A 51 33.24 3.23 2.18
C ILE A 51 32.17 2.67 3.14
N ILE A 52 31.11 3.44 3.38
CA ILE A 52 29.99 3.02 4.24
C ILE A 52 29.31 1.76 3.69
N SER A 53 29.01 1.73 2.39
CA SER A 53 28.33 0.60 1.74
C SER A 53 29.18 -0.67 1.77
N THR A 54 30.48 -0.55 1.53
CA THR A 54 31.42 -1.69 1.60
C THR A 54 31.47 -2.27 3.01
N GLN A 55 31.52 -1.40 4.03
CA GLN A 55 31.50 -1.85 5.42
C GLN A 55 30.18 -2.50 5.81
N ILE A 56 29.03 -1.95 5.40
CA ILE A 56 27.71 -2.53 5.67
C ILE A 56 27.60 -3.93 5.08
N ASN A 57 28.06 -4.13 3.84
CA ASN A 57 28.06 -5.43 3.17
C ASN A 57 28.99 -6.45 3.83
N ARG A 58 30.08 -5.99 4.47
CA ARG A 58 31.03 -6.85 5.19
C ARG A 58 30.52 -7.20 6.59
N ASP A 59 30.16 -6.18 7.37
CA ASP A 59 29.64 -6.29 8.73
C ASP A 59 28.94 -4.99 9.16
N ALA A 60 27.60 -4.99 9.07
CA ALA A 60 26.75 -3.87 9.47
C ALA A 60 26.71 -3.63 11.00
N SER A 61 27.20 -4.56 11.83
CA SER A 61 27.22 -4.39 13.29
C SER A 61 28.30 -3.42 13.76
N VAL A 62 29.33 -3.19 12.94
CA VAL A 62 30.44 -2.28 13.23
C VAL A 62 30.01 -0.81 13.19
N PHE A 63 28.97 -0.48 12.44
CA PHE A 63 28.47 0.89 12.34
C PHE A 63 27.55 1.22 13.53
N ASP A 64 28.06 2.05 14.45
CA ASP A 64 27.35 2.48 15.66
C ASP A 64 26.81 3.92 15.55
N ASP A 65 26.03 4.33 16.55
CA ASP A 65 25.42 5.65 16.69
C ASP A 65 26.47 6.78 16.70
N LYS A 66 27.59 6.59 17.37
CA LYS A 66 28.69 7.57 17.45
C LYS A 66 29.36 7.80 16.11
N LEU A 67 29.58 6.74 15.33
CA LEU A 67 30.09 6.85 13.97
C LEU A 67 29.05 7.49 13.06
N ALA A 68 27.75 7.21 13.27
CA ALA A 68 26.67 7.86 12.54
C ALA A 68 26.66 9.37 12.77
N ASP A 69 26.78 9.82 14.03
CA ASP A 69 26.90 11.24 14.38
C ASP A 69 28.14 11.88 13.73
N TYR A 70 29.27 11.17 13.75
CA TYR A 70 30.51 11.62 13.13
C TYR A 70 30.38 11.81 11.62
N VAL A 71 29.71 10.88 10.93
CA VAL A 71 29.43 10.95 9.50
C VAL A 71 28.35 12.00 9.18
N PHE A 72 27.35 12.15 10.04
CA PHE A 72 26.28 13.13 9.86
C PHE A 72 26.77 14.57 9.97
N PHE A 73 27.73 14.85 10.86
CA PHE A 73 28.27 16.19 11.06
C PHE A 73 28.65 16.92 9.76
N PRO A 74 29.54 16.38 8.89
CA PRO A 74 29.86 17.04 7.62
C PRO A 74 28.66 17.10 6.66
N LEU A 75 27.79 16.09 6.63
CA LEU A 75 26.62 16.06 5.76
C LEU A 75 25.58 17.12 6.15
N SER A 76 25.46 17.43 7.45
CA SER A 76 24.56 18.46 7.96
C SER A 76 24.87 19.85 7.38
N HIS A 77 26.15 20.14 7.14
CA HIS A 77 26.60 21.38 6.48
C HIS A 77 26.25 21.40 4.99
N VAL A 78 26.26 20.25 4.32
CA VAL A 78 25.81 20.13 2.93
C VAL A 78 24.30 20.40 2.84
N PHE A 79 23.50 19.77 3.70
CA PHE A 79 22.05 19.98 3.75
C PHE A 79 21.68 21.44 4.06
N ARG A 80 22.40 22.10 4.96
CA ARG A 80 22.15 23.51 5.31
C ARG A 80 22.28 24.46 4.12
N ASN A 81 23.14 24.14 3.16
CA ASN A 81 23.42 24.96 1.97
C ASN A 81 22.90 24.31 0.68
N GLN A 82 21.90 23.43 0.76
CA GLN A 82 21.42 22.59 -0.35
C GLN A 82 21.02 23.36 -1.62
N GLU A 83 20.48 24.58 -1.49
CA GLU A 83 20.07 25.40 -2.65
C GLU A 83 21.25 25.85 -3.52
N GLY A 84 22.46 25.92 -2.95
CA GLY A 84 23.67 26.33 -3.66
C GLY A 84 24.41 25.17 -4.35
N TYR A 85 23.93 23.94 -4.21
CA TYR A 85 24.62 22.74 -4.65
C TYR A 85 23.91 22.02 -5.79
N PRO A 86 24.67 21.30 -6.65
CA PRO A 86 24.08 20.49 -7.70
C PRO A 86 23.31 19.30 -7.10
N ALA A 87 22.24 18.89 -7.78
CA ALA A 87 21.39 17.76 -7.38
C ALA A 87 22.19 16.48 -7.07
N ARG A 88 23.24 16.19 -7.85
CA ARG A 88 24.10 15.02 -7.65
C ARG A 88 24.77 14.98 -6.27
N LEU A 89 25.15 16.14 -5.72
CA LEU A 89 25.70 16.20 -4.37
C LEU A 89 24.62 15.89 -3.33
N LEU A 90 23.43 16.44 -3.51
CA LEU A 90 22.29 16.20 -2.62
C LEU A 90 21.89 14.72 -2.64
N GLU A 91 21.82 14.10 -3.80
CA GLU A 91 21.56 12.66 -3.99
C GLU A 91 22.59 11.79 -3.26
N ALA A 92 23.88 12.06 -3.43
CA ALA A 92 24.94 11.32 -2.72
C ALA A 92 24.85 11.50 -1.19
N THR A 93 24.50 12.71 -0.74
CA THR A 93 24.30 13.03 0.69
C THR A 93 23.07 12.30 1.25
N LEU A 94 21.98 12.22 0.49
CA LEU A 94 20.76 11.48 0.86
C LEU A 94 20.98 9.96 0.94
N ARG A 95 21.80 9.39 0.05
CA ARG A 95 22.21 7.98 0.12
C ARG A 95 23.03 7.71 1.39
N CYS A 96 23.96 8.61 1.73
CA CYS A 96 24.67 8.53 3.01
C CYS A 96 23.71 8.63 4.19
N LEU A 97 22.76 9.59 4.17
CA LEU A 97 21.76 9.77 5.21
C LEU A 97 20.92 8.51 5.44
N THR A 98 20.49 7.86 4.35
CA THR A 98 19.75 6.60 4.40
C THR A 98 20.59 5.52 5.08
N ALA A 99 21.86 5.36 4.68
CA ALA A 99 22.75 4.36 5.25
C ALA A 99 23.03 4.58 6.75
N ILE A 100 23.29 5.82 7.17
CA ILE A 100 23.52 6.14 8.59
C ILE A 100 22.26 5.94 9.42
N THR A 101 21.08 6.18 8.85
CA THR A 101 19.80 6.03 9.56
C THR A 101 19.48 4.56 9.79
N VAL A 102 19.61 3.72 8.75
CA VAL A 102 19.30 2.29 8.81
C VAL A 102 20.34 1.51 9.63
N HIS A 103 21.63 1.79 9.45
CA HIS A 103 22.70 0.96 10.01
C HIS A 103 23.43 1.60 11.19
N GLY A 104 23.53 2.92 11.23
CA GLY A 104 24.24 3.65 12.29
C GLY A 104 23.34 3.95 13.48
N TRP A 105 22.41 4.90 13.34
CA TRP A 105 21.51 5.32 14.42
C TRP A 105 20.50 4.23 14.81
N LYS A 106 19.87 3.54 13.84
CA LYS A 106 18.80 2.55 14.12
C LYS A 106 17.76 3.16 15.08
N GLY A 107 17.43 2.47 16.17
CA GLY A 107 16.52 2.99 17.20
C GLY A 107 17.13 4.03 18.16
N SER A 108 18.44 4.32 18.08
CA SER A 108 19.14 5.28 18.95
C SER A 108 19.09 6.73 18.42
N ILE A 109 18.35 6.99 17.34
CA ILE A 109 18.23 8.33 16.76
C ILE A 109 17.60 9.31 17.76
N SER A 110 18.17 10.52 17.86
CA SER A 110 17.63 11.53 18.76
C SER A 110 16.31 12.11 18.22
N PRO A 111 15.32 12.37 19.08
CA PRO A 111 14.05 12.98 18.66
C PRO A 111 14.26 14.27 17.87
N GLN A 112 15.18 15.14 18.30
CA GLN A 112 15.45 16.43 17.65
C GLN A 112 15.96 16.27 16.22
N ILE A 113 16.81 15.27 15.96
CA ILE A 113 17.29 14.97 14.61
C ILE A 113 16.13 14.49 13.73
N VAL A 114 15.24 13.66 14.27
CA VAL A 114 14.03 13.20 13.55
C VAL A 114 13.17 14.38 13.13
N GLU A 115 12.86 15.30 14.05
CA GLU A 115 12.03 16.48 13.76
C GLU A 115 12.61 17.31 12.61
N GLN A 116 13.92 17.61 12.68
CA GLN A 116 14.61 18.43 11.68
C GLN A 116 14.69 17.73 10.31
N LEU A 117 15.01 16.44 10.30
CA LEU A 117 15.15 15.68 9.07
C LEU A 117 13.80 15.41 8.38
N VAL A 118 12.71 15.19 9.13
CA VAL A 118 11.36 15.06 8.55
C VAL A 118 10.98 16.34 7.81
N ILE A 119 11.22 17.51 8.41
CA ILE A 119 10.96 18.81 7.78
C ILE A 119 11.80 18.97 6.51
N LEU A 120 13.11 18.71 6.61
CA LEU A 120 14.05 18.84 5.50
C LEU A 120 13.70 17.93 4.33
N LEU A 121 13.47 16.64 4.58
CA LEU A 121 13.17 15.65 3.55
C LEU A 121 11.83 15.93 2.87
N THR A 122 10.82 16.33 3.66
CA THR A 122 9.52 16.76 3.12
C THR A 122 9.68 17.94 2.14
N PHE A 123 10.52 18.91 2.50
CA PHE A 123 10.81 20.06 1.66
C PHE A 123 11.55 19.67 0.37
N ILE A 124 12.49 18.74 0.41
CA ILE A 124 13.22 18.27 -0.78
C ILE A 124 12.26 17.56 -1.76
N VAL A 125 11.29 16.80 -1.26
CA VAL A 125 10.31 16.08 -2.10
C VAL A 125 9.25 17.02 -2.65
N GLY A 126 8.63 17.84 -1.79
CA GLY A 126 7.42 18.61 -2.12
C GLY A 126 7.62 20.11 -2.36
N GLY A 127 8.80 20.66 -2.06
CA GLY A 127 9.06 22.10 -2.10
C GLY A 127 8.43 22.87 -0.94
N VAL A 128 8.38 24.20 -1.05
CA VAL A 128 7.76 25.07 -0.04
C VAL A 128 6.22 24.93 -0.13
N PRO A 129 5.51 24.70 0.98
CA PRO A 129 4.05 24.70 1.00
C PRO A 129 3.47 26.00 0.38
N GLY A 130 2.58 25.86 -0.60
CA GLY A 130 1.87 26.99 -1.22
C GLY A 130 2.63 27.74 -2.33
N GLN A 131 3.86 27.34 -2.66
CA GLN A 131 4.51 27.80 -3.88
C GLN A 131 4.27 26.80 -5.01
N ASN A 132 3.48 27.21 -6.00
CA ASN A 132 3.24 26.40 -7.20
C ASN A 132 4.52 26.26 -8.03
N ASP A 133 5.05 25.04 -8.08
CA ASP A 133 5.54 24.37 -9.29
C ASP A 133 6.70 25.00 -10.10
N GLN A 134 7.51 25.89 -9.53
CA GLN A 134 8.65 26.47 -10.28
C GLN A 134 9.97 25.68 -10.17
N HIS A 135 10.09 24.71 -9.26
CA HIS A 135 11.28 23.86 -9.19
C HIS A 135 10.94 22.43 -8.75
N LYS A 136 10.50 21.58 -9.69
CA LYS A 136 10.37 20.15 -9.44
C LYS A 136 11.76 19.56 -9.26
N SER A 137 12.01 18.95 -8.10
CA SER A 137 13.27 18.27 -7.85
C SER A 137 13.52 17.19 -8.93
N PRO A 138 14.77 16.93 -9.32
CA PRO A 138 15.10 15.84 -10.23
C PRO A 138 14.55 14.50 -9.71
N GLU A 139 14.17 13.59 -10.62
CA GLU A 139 13.53 12.31 -10.26
C GLU A 139 14.37 11.49 -9.27
N GLU A 140 15.68 11.44 -9.50
CA GLU A 140 16.63 10.76 -8.62
C GLU A 140 16.69 11.40 -7.24
N THR A 141 16.74 12.74 -7.17
CA THR A 141 16.69 13.48 -5.90
C THR A 141 15.39 13.19 -5.13
N THR A 142 14.24 13.20 -5.81
CA THR A 142 12.95 12.85 -5.20
C THR A 142 12.97 11.43 -4.65
N LEU A 143 13.50 10.47 -5.43
CA LEU A 143 13.56 9.07 -5.04
C LEU A 143 14.45 8.85 -3.81
N GLU A 144 15.65 9.43 -3.79
CA GLU A 144 16.57 9.30 -2.65
C GLU A 144 16.06 10.02 -1.40
N ALA A 145 15.34 11.13 -1.56
CA ALA A 145 14.70 11.82 -0.44
C ALA A 145 13.55 10.99 0.15
N LEU A 146 12.74 10.33 -0.68
CA LEU A 146 11.70 9.40 -0.23
C LEU A 146 12.31 8.19 0.49
N ARG A 147 13.39 7.59 -0.03
CA ARG A 147 14.12 6.49 0.65
C ARG A 147 14.63 6.91 2.02
N ALA A 148 15.25 8.09 2.10
CA ALA A 148 15.71 8.64 3.37
C ALA A 148 14.55 8.90 4.33
N LEU A 149 13.39 9.37 3.85
CA LEU A 149 12.20 9.60 4.66
C LEU A 149 11.61 8.28 5.19
N THR A 150 11.49 7.26 4.34
CA THR A 150 11.07 5.89 4.74
C THR A 150 11.99 5.35 5.83
N ALA A 151 13.31 5.44 5.63
CA ALA A 151 14.30 4.97 6.59
C ALA A 151 14.20 5.72 7.93
N LEU A 152 14.06 7.04 7.88
CA LEU A 152 13.95 7.90 9.06
C LEU A 152 12.71 7.57 9.90
N ILE A 153 11.55 7.45 9.28
CA ILE A 153 10.29 7.16 9.97
C ILE A 153 10.35 5.75 10.58
N THR A 154 10.87 4.78 9.85
CA THR A 154 11.02 3.39 10.33
C THR A 154 11.99 3.31 11.53
N ALA A 155 13.13 4.01 11.44
CA ALA A 155 14.09 4.09 12.54
C ALA A 155 13.50 4.78 13.77
N ALA A 156 12.77 5.88 13.58
CA ALA A 156 12.07 6.58 14.65
C ALA A 156 11.00 5.69 15.33
N GLY A 157 10.28 4.88 14.56
CA GLY A 157 9.29 3.91 15.07
C GLY A 157 9.86 2.86 16.03
N SER A 158 11.17 2.60 15.95
CA SER A 158 11.86 1.64 16.83
C SER A 158 12.12 2.18 18.25
N SER A 159 11.95 3.49 18.47
CA SER A 159 12.11 4.14 19.78
C SER A 159 10.85 4.88 20.18
N ALA A 160 10.35 4.64 21.39
CA ALA A 160 9.14 5.30 21.87
C ALA A 160 9.27 6.83 21.92
N ALA A 161 10.46 7.35 22.25
CA ALA A 161 10.71 8.79 22.31
C ALA A 161 10.77 9.42 20.92
N ALA A 162 11.44 8.76 19.96
CA ALA A 162 11.54 9.25 18.59
C ALA A 162 10.22 9.12 17.82
N ALA A 163 9.44 8.07 18.08
CA ALA A 163 8.09 7.93 17.53
C ALA A 163 7.14 9.00 18.08
N ALA A 164 7.26 9.35 19.36
CA ALA A 164 6.45 10.41 19.97
C ALA A 164 6.76 11.79 19.36
N SER A 165 8.02 12.08 19.01
CA SER A 165 8.39 13.36 18.38
C SER A 165 7.87 13.51 16.95
N LEU A 166 7.45 12.43 16.27
CA LEU A 166 6.78 12.54 14.98
C LEU A 166 5.38 13.16 15.09
N VAL A 167 4.76 13.07 16.27
CA VAL A 167 3.40 13.53 16.53
C VAL A 167 3.38 14.63 17.60
N ASP A 168 4.52 15.28 17.85
CA ASP A 168 4.55 16.46 18.72
C ASP A 168 3.84 17.64 18.02
N ALA A 169 3.29 18.57 18.81
CA ALA A 169 2.55 19.71 18.28
C ALA A 169 3.37 20.55 17.26
N LYS A 170 4.71 20.53 17.39
CA LYS A 170 5.64 21.22 16.49
C LYS A 170 5.83 20.49 15.16
N THR A 171 5.75 19.16 15.15
CA THR A 171 6.03 18.33 13.97
C THR A 171 4.78 17.88 13.24
N ILE A 172 3.62 17.82 13.90
CA ILE A 172 2.34 17.46 13.25
C ILE A 172 2.10 18.22 11.94
N PRO A 173 2.29 19.55 11.85
CA PRO A 173 2.09 20.27 10.57
C PRO A 173 3.05 19.81 9.48
N ALA A 174 4.33 19.58 9.83
CA ALA A 174 5.34 19.10 8.90
C ALA A 174 5.08 17.66 8.46
N LEU A 175 4.66 16.80 9.39
CA LEU A 175 4.26 15.43 9.11
C LEU A 175 3.02 15.39 8.21
N GLY A 176 1.98 16.19 8.51
CA GLY A 176 0.77 16.28 7.69
C GLY A 176 1.07 16.75 6.26
N HIS A 177 1.93 17.77 6.12
CA HIS A 177 2.42 18.18 4.81
C HIS A 177 3.24 17.06 4.13
N GLY A 178 4.15 16.41 4.84
CA GLY A 178 4.94 15.28 4.34
C GLY A 178 4.08 14.13 3.83
N VAL A 179 3.05 13.75 4.57
CA VAL A 179 2.09 12.72 4.15
C VAL A 179 1.33 13.18 2.90
N THR A 180 0.96 14.46 2.80
CA THR A 180 0.31 15.01 1.59
C THR A 180 1.22 14.93 0.37
N VAL A 181 2.50 15.29 0.53
CA VAL A 181 3.52 15.22 -0.53
C VAL A 181 3.77 13.76 -0.96
N VAL A 182 3.81 12.83 -0.01
CA VAL A 182 3.94 11.40 -0.29
C VAL A 182 2.69 10.88 -1.02
N ILE A 183 1.49 11.29 -0.60
CA ILE A 183 0.22 10.96 -1.29
C ILE A 183 0.25 11.45 -2.74
N ASP A 184 0.71 12.67 -2.99
CA ASP A 184 0.82 13.23 -4.34
C ASP A 184 1.81 12.42 -5.18
N SER A 185 2.91 11.95 -4.58
CA SER A 185 3.90 11.08 -5.21
C SER A 185 3.37 9.67 -5.52
N VAL A 186 2.45 9.14 -4.69
CA VAL A 186 1.72 7.90 -4.97
C VAL A 186 0.79 8.08 -6.18
N ALA A 187 0.01 9.16 -6.20
CA ALA A 187 -1.01 9.40 -7.22
C ALA A 187 -0.42 9.84 -8.58
N SER A 188 0.64 10.66 -8.56
CA SER A 188 1.19 11.36 -9.72
C SER A 188 2.69 11.13 -9.93
N GLY A 189 3.26 10.10 -9.32
CA GLY A 189 4.69 9.75 -9.46
C GLY A 189 5.08 9.50 -10.92
N ARG A 190 6.17 10.15 -11.34
CA ARG A 190 6.70 10.09 -12.73
C ARG A 190 7.20 8.70 -13.10
N THR A 191 7.80 8.00 -12.15
CA THR A 191 8.36 6.65 -12.33
C THR A 191 7.70 5.65 -11.37
N PRO A 192 7.62 4.36 -11.72
CA PRO A 192 7.09 3.35 -10.81
C PRO A 192 7.94 3.21 -9.54
N GLU A 193 9.24 3.48 -9.59
CA GLU A 193 10.13 3.46 -8.43
C GLU A 193 9.74 4.52 -7.39
N ILE A 194 9.44 5.74 -7.83
CA ILE A 194 8.95 6.82 -6.95
C ILE A 194 7.64 6.40 -6.30
N GLN A 195 6.71 5.82 -7.07
CA GLN A 195 5.43 5.37 -6.51
C GLN A 195 5.62 4.24 -5.49
N LEU A 196 6.47 3.25 -5.78
CA LEU A 196 6.77 2.15 -4.86
C LEU A 196 7.41 2.66 -3.56
N GLU A 197 8.37 3.58 -3.65
CA GLU A 197 9.01 4.14 -2.46
C GLU A 197 8.05 5.03 -1.67
N SER A 198 7.18 5.79 -2.34
CA SER A 198 6.14 6.58 -1.69
C SER A 198 5.15 5.68 -0.93
N LEU A 199 4.79 4.53 -1.49
CA LEU A 199 3.96 3.53 -0.81
C LEU A 199 4.67 2.97 0.43
N ARG A 200 5.98 2.69 0.36
CA ARG A 200 6.78 2.28 1.52
C ARG A 200 6.84 3.37 2.60
N ALA A 201 6.97 4.63 2.21
CA ALA A 201 6.94 5.76 3.14
C ALA A 201 5.60 5.81 3.89
N LEU A 202 4.47 5.62 3.20
CA LEU A 202 3.16 5.52 3.85
C LEU A 202 3.08 4.33 4.81
N GLN A 203 3.57 3.15 4.41
CA GLN A 203 3.64 1.99 5.30
C GLN A 203 4.47 2.28 6.56
N ALA A 204 5.61 2.97 6.41
CA ALA A 204 6.44 3.37 7.53
C ALA A 204 5.70 4.32 8.49
N VAL A 205 4.95 5.30 7.97
CA VAL A 205 4.13 6.23 8.78
C VAL A 205 3.13 5.45 9.64
N PHE A 206 2.32 4.58 9.02
CA PHE A 206 1.26 3.84 9.71
C PHE A 206 1.78 2.68 10.57
N GLY A 207 3.00 2.18 10.31
CA GLY A 207 3.66 1.17 11.15
C GLY A 207 4.42 1.77 12.35
N SER A 208 4.89 3.01 12.24
CA SER A 208 5.78 3.64 13.24
C SER A 208 5.04 4.53 14.24
N ILE A 209 3.98 5.21 13.81
CA ILE A 209 3.20 6.11 14.66
C ILE A 209 2.22 5.31 15.51
N LYS A 210 2.23 5.56 16.84
CA LYS A 210 1.35 4.88 17.80
C LYS A 210 0.10 5.67 18.17
N ASP A 211 0.09 6.98 17.90
CA ASP A 211 -1.07 7.83 18.16
C ASP A 211 -2.20 7.53 17.17
N HIS A 212 -3.25 6.91 17.67
CA HIS A 212 -4.41 6.53 16.88
C HIS A 212 -5.18 7.73 16.34
N ALA A 213 -5.26 8.83 17.08
CA ALA A 213 -5.98 10.03 16.64
C ALA A 213 -5.24 10.69 15.47
N ALA A 214 -3.91 10.74 15.53
CA ALA A 214 -3.08 11.23 14.43
C ALA A 214 -3.21 10.35 13.18
N LEU A 215 -3.20 9.02 13.30
CA LEU A 215 -3.41 8.16 12.14
C LEU A 215 -4.82 8.31 11.54
N ALA A 216 -5.84 8.51 12.39
CA ALA A 216 -7.21 8.74 11.97
C ALA A 216 -7.40 10.03 11.15
N THR A 217 -6.66 11.12 11.45
CA THR A 217 -6.73 12.36 10.66
C THR A 217 -6.10 12.21 9.28
N LEU A 218 -5.09 11.35 9.14
CA LEU A 218 -4.39 11.09 7.87
C LEU A 218 -5.16 10.11 6.97
N LEU A 219 -5.98 9.24 7.55
CA LEU A 219 -6.67 8.14 6.85
C LEU A 219 -7.46 8.59 5.61
N PRO A 220 -8.32 9.64 5.63
CA PRO A 220 -9.16 9.98 4.49
C PRO A 220 -8.35 10.35 3.23
N GLY A 221 -7.26 11.10 3.40
CA GLY A 221 -6.38 11.49 2.30
C GLY A 221 -5.67 10.28 1.68
N VAL A 222 -5.13 9.40 2.53
CA VAL A 222 -4.42 8.19 2.10
C VAL A 222 -5.36 7.23 1.36
N VAL A 223 -6.53 6.92 1.94
CA VAL A 223 -7.50 6.00 1.31
C VAL A 223 -7.99 6.56 -0.02
N SER A 224 -8.28 7.86 -0.11
CA SER A 224 -8.70 8.50 -1.36
C SER A 224 -7.62 8.35 -2.45
N ALA A 225 -6.35 8.63 -2.11
CA ALA A 225 -5.25 8.54 -3.05
C ALA A 225 -4.98 7.10 -3.54
N LEU A 226 -4.98 6.13 -2.61
CA LEU A 226 -4.84 4.72 -2.94
C LEU A 226 -6.01 4.24 -3.80
N THR A 227 -7.25 4.62 -3.46
CA THR A 227 -8.44 4.26 -4.26
C THR A 227 -8.35 4.84 -5.67
N LYS A 228 -7.90 6.09 -5.80
CA LYS A 228 -7.68 6.74 -7.11
C LYS A 228 -6.65 5.97 -7.92
N LEU A 229 -5.50 5.64 -7.33
CA LEU A 229 -4.44 4.86 -7.98
C LEU A 229 -4.94 3.48 -8.44
N LEU A 230 -5.66 2.77 -7.57
CA LEU A 230 -6.20 1.44 -7.83
C LEU A 230 -7.37 1.42 -8.81
N SER A 231 -8.02 2.57 -9.05
CA SER A 231 -9.11 2.69 -10.02
C SER A 231 -8.64 3.05 -11.42
N MET A 232 -7.34 3.32 -11.63
CA MET A 232 -6.79 3.62 -12.95
C MET A 232 -6.61 2.34 -13.80
N PRO A 233 -6.70 2.43 -15.14
CA PRO A 233 -6.52 1.28 -16.02
C PRO A 233 -5.17 0.60 -15.78
N ALA A 234 -5.20 -0.72 -15.53
CA ALA A 234 -4.07 -1.52 -15.04
C ALA A 234 -2.94 -1.77 -16.06
N HIS A 235 -2.86 -0.99 -17.14
CA HIS A 235 -2.13 -1.40 -18.35
C HIS A 235 -0.61 -1.54 -18.18
N GLU A 236 0.03 -0.92 -17.17
CA GLU A 236 1.52 -0.90 -17.12
C GLU A 236 2.17 -0.98 -15.72
N LYS A 237 1.43 -1.16 -14.61
CA LYS A 237 2.01 -1.04 -13.26
C LYS A 237 1.58 -2.10 -12.23
N THR A 238 1.61 -3.38 -12.61
CA THR A 238 1.25 -4.52 -11.74
C THR A 238 1.86 -4.45 -10.34
N ARG A 239 3.18 -4.22 -10.24
CA ARG A 239 3.88 -4.14 -8.95
C ARG A 239 3.40 -2.97 -8.08
N VAL A 240 3.13 -1.82 -8.70
CA VAL A 240 2.63 -0.63 -7.99
C VAL A 240 1.21 -0.89 -7.47
N LEU A 241 0.36 -1.54 -8.28
CA LEU A 241 -1.00 -1.91 -7.87
C LEU A 241 -0.98 -2.90 -6.71
N ALA A 242 -0.17 -3.97 -6.79
CA ALA A 242 -0.02 -4.93 -5.69
C ALA A 242 0.49 -4.24 -4.42
N ALA A 243 1.52 -3.41 -4.52
CA ALA A 243 2.04 -2.64 -3.37
C ALA A 243 1.00 -1.65 -2.81
N ALA A 244 0.17 -1.03 -3.65
CA ALA A 244 -0.88 -0.13 -3.22
C ALA A 244 -2.01 -0.87 -2.48
N ILE A 245 -2.36 -2.08 -2.91
CA ILE A 245 -3.32 -2.95 -2.19
C ILE A 245 -2.75 -3.35 -0.82
N THR A 246 -1.49 -3.78 -0.75
CA THR A 246 -0.81 -4.10 0.52
C THR A 246 -0.74 -2.88 1.45
N THR A 247 -0.49 -1.69 0.89
CA THR A 247 -0.50 -0.43 1.66
C THR A 247 -1.88 -0.10 2.19
N LEU A 248 -2.93 -0.25 1.36
CA LEU A 248 -4.32 -0.06 1.77
C LEU A 248 -4.68 -1.00 2.92
N ARG A 249 -4.29 -2.28 2.84
CA ARG A 249 -4.49 -3.25 3.92
C ARG A 249 -3.87 -2.76 5.23
N LEU A 250 -2.59 -2.43 5.21
CA LEU A 250 -1.85 -2.00 6.41
C LEU A 250 -2.49 -0.75 7.03
N VAL A 251 -2.81 0.25 6.21
CA VAL A 251 -3.43 1.51 6.64
C VAL A 251 -4.80 1.26 7.28
N LEU A 252 -5.63 0.42 6.67
CA LEU A 252 -6.96 0.09 7.20
C LEU A 252 -6.85 -0.70 8.51
N VAL A 253 -5.95 -1.69 8.62
CA VAL A 253 -5.77 -2.44 9.87
C VAL A 253 -5.20 -1.55 10.99
N ALA A 254 -4.27 -0.66 10.67
CA ALA A 254 -3.66 0.23 11.65
C ALA A 254 -4.67 1.20 12.30
N VAL A 255 -5.74 1.60 11.58
CA VAL A 255 -6.73 2.59 12.03
C VAL A 255 -8.10 1.98 12.34
N LEU A 256 -8.51 0.94 11.64
CA LEU A 256 -9.85 0.34 11.76
C LEU A 256 -9.81 -1.09 12.30
N GLY A 257 -8.63 -1.60 12.68
CA GLY A 257 -8.53 -2.88 13.37
C GLY A 257 -9.34 -2.87 14.66
N ASP A 258 -10.05 -3.96 14.91
CA ASP A 258 -11.00 -4.08 16.02
C ASP A 258 -10.35 -3.87 17.38
N MET A 259 -9.07 -4.26 17.51
CA MET A 259 -8.27 -3.99 18.70
C MET A 259 -8.11 -2.48 18.97
N LYS A 260 -7.99 -1.68 17.91
CA LYS A 260 -7.76 -0.23 18.00
C LYS A 260 -9.07 0.53 18.24
N THR A 261 -10.16 0.09 17.62
CA THR A 261 -11.48 0.73 17.70
C THR A 261 -12.31 0.26 18.90
N ARG A 262 -11.87 -0.78 19.63
CA ARG A 262 -12.57 -1.34 20.79
C ARG A 262 -13.01 -0.30 21.83
N ALA A 263 -12.18 0.71 22.09
CA ALA A 263 -12.50 1.77 23.06
C ALA A 263 -13.66 2.64 22.58
N ILE A 264 -13.63 3.05 21.31
CA ILE A 264 -14.66 3.87 20.64
C ILE A 264 -16.00 3.11 20.57
N SER A 265 -15.94 1.79 20.39
CA SER A 265 -17.14 0.93 20.36
C SER A 265 -17.77 0.66 21.72
N ARG A 266 -17.02 0.85 22.82
CA ARG A 266 -17.50 0.60 24.20
C ARG A 266 -18.12 1.82 24.86
N GLU A 267 -17.86 3.03 24.35
CA GLU A 267 -18.48 4.26 24.86
C GLU A 267 -19.99 4.23 24.59
N THR A 268 -20.77 3.90 25.62
CA THR A 268 -22.24 3.94 25.60
C THR A 268 -22.73 5.37 25.35
N ALA A 269 -23.87 5.49 24.66
CA ALA A 269 -24.54 6.74 24.26
C ALA A 269 -25.00 7.68 25.40
N ALA A 270 -24.47 7.54 26.62
CA ALA A 270 -24.82 8.32 27.79
C ALA A 270 -23.91 9.56 28.03
N ASN A 271 -22.81 9.73 27.28
CA ASN A 271 -21.83 10.83 27.46
C ASN A 271 -21.77 11.81 26.26
N SER A 272 -22.89 12.01 25.56
CA SER A 272 -22.95 12.49 24.18
C SER A 272 -22.63 13.98 23.93
N GLU A 273 -22.58 14.84 24.95
CA GLU A 273 -22.41 16.29 24.72
C GLU A 273 -20.97 16.81 24.85
N ALA A 274 -20.11 16.14 25.63
CA ALA A 274 -18.71 16.55 25.80
C ALA A 274 -17.75 15.92 24.77
N ASP A 275 -18.23 14.96 23.97
CA ASP A 275 -17.38 14.04 23.21
C ASP A 275 -17.37 14.27 21.69
N ASN A 276 -18.29 15.10 21.18
CA ASN A 276 -18.31 15.52 19.76
C ASN A 276 -17.08 16.35 19.34
N GLN A 277 -16.22 16.73 20.29
CA GLN A 277 -14.96 17.43 20.03
C GLN A 277 -13.75 16.50 19.88
N LYS A 278 -13.90 15.20 20.18
CA LYS A 278 -12.83 14.22 19.94
C LYS A 278 -12.88 13.74 18.50
N VAL A 279 -11.71 13.75 17.85
CA VAL A 279 -11.51 13.21 16.49
C VAL A 279 -11.99 11.76 16.38
N LEU A 280 -11.81 10.98 17.45
CA LEU A 280 -12.13 9.54 17.52
C LEU A 280 -13.47 9.30 18.20
N SER A 281 -14.56 9.70 17.54
CA SER A 281 -15.92 9.54 18.06
C SER A 281 -16.69 8.43 17.31
N ARG A 282 -17.78 7.93 17.88
CA ARG A 282 -18.65 6.95 17.20
C ARG A 282 -19.24 7.48 15.87
N PRO A 283 -19.68 8.75 15.76
CA PRO A 283 -20.08 9.33 14.48
C PRO A 283 -18.94 9.33 13.44
N TRP A 284 -17.71 9.66 13.86
CA TRP A 284 -16.55 9.58 12.98
C TRP A 284 -16.32 8.15 12.46
N LEU A 285 -16.42 7.15 13.34
CA LEU A 285 -16.22 5.75 12.96
C LEU A 285 -17.28 5.30 11.94
N ASN A 286 -18.56 5.58 12.21
CA ASN A 286 -19.66 5.23 11.31
C ASN A 286 -19.52 5.89 9.93
N ALA A 287 -19.15 7.19 9.89
CA ALA A 287 -18.92 7.90 8.65
C ALA A 287 -17.73 7.31 7.87
N THR A 288 -16.64 7.01 8.57
CA THR A 288 -15.43 6.43 7.98
C THR A 288 -15.70 5.06 7.38
N VAL A 289 -16.37 4.18 8.11
CA VAL A 289 -16.74 2.82 7.68
C VAL A 289 -17.63 2.85 6.42
N ALA A 290 -18.52 3.83 6.29
CA ALA A 290 -19.30 4.04 5.07
C ALA A 290 -18.43 4.46 3.87
N GLN A 291 -17.46 5.35 4.07
CA GLN A 291 -16.52 5.76 3.01
C GLN A 291 -15.58 4.63 2.60
N ILE A 292 -15.10 3.82 3.55
CA ILE A 292 -14.27 2.65 3.26
C ILE A 292 -15.04 1.64 2.41
N LYS A 293 -16.33 1.41 2.67
CA LYS A 293 -17.15 0.54 1.83
C LYS A 293 -17.20 1.00 0.37
N LEU A 294 -17.34 2.30 0.13
CA LEU A 294 -17.32 2.87 -1.23
C LEU A 294 -15.95 2.72 -1.88
N ALA A 295 -14.87 2.97 -1.13
CA ALA A 295 -13.50 2.79 -1.61
C ALA A 295 -13.21 1.33 -2.01
N LEU A 296 -13.53 0.38 -1.12
CA LEU A 296 -13.37 -1.05 -1.36
C LEU A 296 -14.21 -1.50 -2.57
N ALA A 297 -15.43 -1.02 -2.74
CA ALA A 297 -16.24 -1.33 -3.93
C ALA A 297 -15.55 -0.95 -5.25
N SER A 298 -14.75 0.12 -5.27
CA SER A 298 -13.94 0.46 -6.45
C SER A 298 -12.72 -0.46 -6.60
N VAL A 299 -12.00 -0.70 -5.50
CA VAL A 299 -10.76 -1.52 -5.49
C VAL A 299 -11.05 -2.98 -5.86
N MET A 300 -12.18 -3.54 -5.40
CA MET A 300 -12.54 -4.95 -5.63
C MET A 300 -12.80 -5.26 -7.11
N LYS A 301 -12.94 -4.26 -7.99
CA LYS A 301 -12.98 -4.47 -9.45
C LYS A 301 -11.69 -5.12 -9.98
N LEU A 302 -10.57 -4.95 -9.28
CA LEU A 302 -9.27 -5.55 -9.61
C LEU A 302 -9.25 -7.08 -9.43
N ARG A 303 -10.28 -7.71 -8.85
CA ARG A 303 -10.38 -9.17 -8.74
C ARG A 303 -10.39 -9.90 -10.08
N ASN A 304 -10.75 -9.18 -11.16
CA ASN A 304 -10.72 -9.67 -12.54
C ASN A 304 -9.38 -9.39 -13.25
N SER A 305 -8.37 -8.88 -12.54
CA SER A 305 -7.05 -8.62 -13.13
C SER A 305 -6.39 -9.90 -13.61
N LYS A 306 -5.76 -9.84 -14.79
CA LYS A 306 -4.99 -10.96 -15.35
C LYS A 306 -3.69 -11.21 -14.56
N ALA A 307 -3.21 -10.21 -13.82
CA ALA A 307 -1.99 -10.32 -13.05
C ALA A 307 -2.23 -11.05 -11.71
N HIS A 308 -1.51 -12.15 -11.49
CA HIS A 308 -1.59 -12.95 -10.27
C HIS A 308 -1.18 -12.15 -9.02
N GLU A 309 -0.09 -11.37 -9.09
CA GLU A 309 0.39 -10.54 -7.98
C GLU A 309 -0.67 -9.58 -7.42
N VAL A 310 -1.54 -9.03 -8.28
CA VAL A 310 -2.63 -8.13 -7.88
C VAL A 310 -3.77 -8.91 -7.22
N ARG A 311 -4.06 -10.11 -7.74
CA ARG A 311 -5.08 -11.00 -7.19
C ARG A 311 -4.67 -11.53 -5.81
N ASP A 312 -3.41 -11.90 -5.62
CA ASP A 312 -2.87 -12.35 -4.33
C ASP A 312 -2.93 -11.23 -3.29
N ALA A 313 -2.49 -10.02 -3.65
CA ALA A 313 -2.56 -8.87 -2.75
C ALA A 313 -4.01 -8.56 -2.35
N LEU A 314 -4.96 -8.71 -3.28
CA LEU A 314 -6.38 -8.47 -3.03
C LEU A 314 -7.03 -9.57 -2.17
N ALA A 315 -6.61 -10.83 -2.35
CA ALA A 315 -7.02 -11.93 -1.49
C ALA A 315 -6.52 -11.72 -0.05
N ASP A 316 -5.24 -11.38 0.11
CA ASP A 316 -4.61 -11.10 1.40
C ASP A 316 -5.24 -9.87 2.10
N LEU A 317 -5.57 -8.80 1.34
CA LEU A 317 -6.38 -7.68 1.83
C LEU A 317 -7.74 -8.19 2.36
N SER A 318 -8.43 -9.01 1.58
CA SER A 318 -9.79 -9.46 1.92
C SER A 318 -9.80 -10.32 3.18
N LEU A 319 -8.90 -11.28 3.27
CA LEU A 319 -8.77 -12.17 4.43
C LEU A 319 -8.34 -11.39 5.68
N THR A 320 -7.34 -10.53 5.58
CA THR A 320 -6.86 -9.75 6.73
C THR A 320 -7.93 -8.81 7.26
N LEU A 321 -8.73 -8.17 6.40
CA LEU A 321 -9.82 -7.30 6.87
C LEU A 321 -10.97 -8.10 7.50
N LEU A 322 -11.24 -9.31 7.04
CA LEU A 322 -12.23 -10.21 7.65
C LEU A 322 -11.78 -10.72 9.03
N ASP A 323 -10.47 -10.82 9.25
CA ASP A 323 -9.86 -11.25 10.52
C ASP A 323 -9.70 -10.08 11.51
N GLU A 324 -8.92 -9.06 11.14
CA GLU A 324 -8.49 -7.98 12.04
C GLU A 324 -9.52 -6.84 12.19
N CYS A 325 -10.42 -6.68 11.21
CA CYS A 325 -11.42 -5.61 11.17
C CYS A 325 -12.85 -6.15 11.14
N HIS A 326 -13.07 -7.36 11.63
CA HIS A 326 -14.33 -8.10 11.56
C HIS A 326 -15.55 -7.29 12.01
N THR A 327 -15.49 -6.74 13.23
CA THR A 327 -16.58 -5.96 13.85
C THR A 327 -16.65 -4.54 13.32
N THR A 328 -15.50 -3.91 13.05
CA THR A 328 -15.45 -2.52 12.59
C THR A 328 -15.93 -2.37 11.15
N LEU A 329 -15.60 -3.33 10.28
CA LEU A 329 -15.93 -3.34 8.85
C LEU A 329 -16.98 -4.41 8.50
N GLU A 330 -17.89 -4.72 9.43
CA GLU A 330 -18.99 -5.67 9.23
C GLU A 330 -19.82 -5.34 7.97
N ASN A 331 -20.02 -4.05 7.69
CA ASN A 331 -20.74 -3.57 6.50
C ASN A 331 -20.07 -3.91 5.16
N CYS A 332 -18.79 -4.28 5.19
CA CYS A 332 -17.96 -4.69 4.05
C CYS A 332 -17.81 -6.22 3.96
N SER A 333 -18.26 -6.98 4.97
CA SER A 333 -18.12 -8.45 5.01
C SER A 333 -18.55 -9.14 3.71
N SER A 334 -19.71 -8.77 3.17
CA SER A 334 -20.24 -9.36 1.94
C SER A 334 -19.31 -9.18 0.73
N ILE A 335 -18.75 -7.98 0.50
CA ILE A 335 -17.86 -7.75 -0.65
C ILE A 335 -16.48 -8.39 -0.45
N LEU A 336 -16.03 -8.48 0.80
CA LEU A 336 -14.76 -9.12 1.16
C LEU A 336 -14.85 -10.64 1.03
N VAL A 337 -15.92 -11.26 1.53
CA VAL A 337 -16.20 -12.70 1.36
C VAL A 337 -16.35 -13.05 -0.11
N GLU A 338 -17.12 -12.26 -0.87
CA GLU A 338 -17.26 -12.45 -2.32
C GLU A 338 -15.89 -12.41 -3.02
N SER A 339 -15.03 -11.47 -2.65
CA SER A 339 -13.72 -11.34 -3.30
C SER A 339 -12.73 -12.42 -2.85
N ALA A 340 -12.71 -12.79 -1.57
CA ALA A 340 -11.87 -13.86 -1.03
C ALA A 340 -12.22 -15.23 -1.65
N THR A 341 -13.52 -15.54 -1.79
CA THR A 341 -13.99 -16.78 -2.44
C THR A 341 -13.63 -16.83 -3.94
N MET A 342 -13.74 -15.72 -4.68
CA MET A 342 -13.35 -15.68 -6.09
C MET A 342 -11.84 -15.90 -6.29
N LEU A 343 -11.04 -15.34 -5.38
CA LEU A 343 -9.58 -15.28 -5.46
C LEU A 343 -8.88 -16.46 -4.77
N GLU A 344 -9.63 -17.39 -4.18
CA GLU A 344 -9.08 -18.61 -3.57
C GLU A 344 -8.19 -19.35 -4.60
N PRO A 345 -6.96 -19.76 -4.24
CA PRO A 345 -6.05 -20.42 -5.16
C PRO A 345 -6.66 -21.70 -5.71
N GLU A 346 -6.43 -21.98 -7.00
CA GLU A 346 -6.96 -23.18 -7.68
C GLU A 346 -6.11 -24.45 -7.39
N GLU A 347 -4.90 -24.28 -6.83
CA GLU A 347 -3.99 -25.37 -6.50
C GLU A 347 -3.85 -25.52 -4.99
N ASP A 348 -3.81 -26.78 -4.51
CA ASP A 348 -3.30 -27.22 -3.21
C ASP A 348 -1.78 -26.92 -3.07
N ALA A 349 -1.34 -25.71 -3.42
CA ALA A 349 -0.03 -25.24 -2.99
C ALA A 349 -0.13 -25.07 -1.47
N PRO A 350 0.65 -25.82 -0.67
CA PRO A 350 0.54 -25.76 0.78
C PRO A 350 1.14 -24.43 1.26
N SER A 351 0.38 -23.35 1.23
CA SER A 351 0.70 -22.15 1.99
C SER A 351 0.26 -22.39 3.43
N THR A 352 0.98 -23.26 4.12
CA THR A 352 0.77 -23.71 5.52
C THR A 352 0.89 -22.60 6.59
N LEU A 353 0.81 -21.33 6.20
CA LEU A 353 1.03 -20.16 7.06
C LEU A 353 -0.04 -19.07 6.92
N THR A 354 -1.02 -19.22 6.02
CA THR A 354 -2.04 -18.18 5.77
C THR A 354 -3.41 -18.66 6.23
N THR A 355 -4.05 -17.90 7.12
CA THR A 355 -5.42 -18.13 7.58
C THR A 355 -6.36 -18.13 6.36
N SER A 356 -7.00 -19.27 6.11
CA SER A 356 -7.95 -19.40 4.99
C SER A 356 -9.31 -18.81 5.35
N LEU A 357 -10.13 -18.53 4.34
CA LEU A 357 -11.53 -18.12 4.58
C LEU A 357 -12.31 -19.21 5.35
N GLN A 358 -11.96 -20.49 5.15
CA GLN A 358 -12.53 -21.60 5.91
C GLN A 358 -12.20 -21.49 7.41
N ASP A 359 -10.94 -21.21 7.74
CA ASP A 359 -10.51 -21.06 9.13
C ASP A 359 -11.24 -19.88 9.79
N LEU A 360 -11.33 -18.74 9.09
CA LEU A 360 -12.07 -17.56 9.57
C LEU A 360 -13.55 -17.86 9.79
N ALA A 361 -14.21 -18.57 8.86
CA ALA A 361 -15.61 -18.93 9.02
C ALA A 361 -15.86 -19.93 10.17
N THR A 362 -14.84 -20.70 10.55
CA THR A 362 -14.90 -21.59 11.73
C THR A 362 -14.79 -20.79 13.03
N ILE A 363 -13.99 -19.72 13.04
CA ILE A 363 -13.81 -18.82 14.20
C ILE A 363 -14.99 -17.86 14.34
N HIS A 364 -15.51 -17.36 13.22
CA HIS A 364 -16.55 -16.35 13.09
C HIS A 364 -17.78 -16.90 12.36
N PRO A 365 -18.75 -17.51 13.07
CA PRO A 365 -19.91 -18.16 12.45
C PRO A 365 -20.77 -17.22 11.59
N GLU A 366 -20.78 -15.91 11.87
CA GLU A 366 -21.46 -14.94 11.01
C GLU A 366 -20.91 -14.92 9.58
N LEU A 367 -19.61 -15.20 9.39
CA LEU A 367 -19.01 -15.28 8.06
C LEU A 367 -19.55 -16.48 7.28
N ALA A 368 -19.88 -17.59 7.95
CA ALA A 368 -20.49 -18.74 7.31
C ALA A 368 -21.87 -18.41 6.72
N GLU A 369 -22.67 -17.58 7.40
CA GLU A 369 -23.94 -17.09 6.87
C GLU A 369 -23.73 -16.15 5.67
N VAL A 370 -22.73 -15.26 5.74
CA VAL A 370 -22.37 -14.40 4.59
C VAL A 370 -21.91 -15.23 3.39
N ILE A 371 -21.15 -16.30 3.60
CA ILE A 371 -20.76 -17.25 2.54
C ILE A 371 -22.00 -17.90 1.92
N LYS A 372 -22.93 -18.45 2.72
CA LYS A 372 -24.17 -19.05 2.20
C LYS A 372 -24.96 -18.08 1.32
N VAL A 373 -25.16 -16.85 1.80
CA VAL A 373 -25.88 -15.80 1.06
C VAL A 373 -25.14 -15.46 -0.25
N THR A 374 -23.81 -15.38 -0.21
CA THR A 374 -23.00 -15.08 -1.40
C THR A 374 -23.14 -16.17 -2.46
N VAL A 375 -23.02 -17.44 -2.08
CA VAL A 375 -23.18 -18.58 -3.01
C VAL A 375 -24.59 -18.65 -3.56
N TYR A 376 -25.62 -18.45 -2.73
CA TYR A 376 -27.01 -18.39 -3.18
C TYR A 376 -27.24 -17.28 -4.21
N ASN A 377 -26.68 -16.09 -3.99
CA ASN A 377 -26.78 -14.98 -4.93
C ASN A 377 -26.09 -15.28 -6.26
N TRP A 378 -24.95 -15.97 -6.24
CA TRP A 378 -24.30 -16.42 -7.48
C TRP A 378 -25.11 -17.48 -8.22
N LEU A 379 -25.67 -18.46 -7.52
CA LEU A 379 -26.53 -19.50 -8.10
C LEU A 379 -27.77 -18.90 -8.77
N THR A 380 -28.45 -17.97 -8.10
CA THR A 380 -29.64 -17.31 -8.64
C THR A 380 -29.32 -16.39 -9.82
N ALA A 381 -28.13 -15.78 -9.85
CA ALA A 381 -27.66 -14.97 -10.96
C ALA A 381 -27.12 -15.78 -12.16
N LEU A 382 -26.72 -17.04 -11.94
CA LEU A 382 -26.02 -17.86 -12.94
C LEU A 382 -26.82 -18.02 -14.25
N PRO A 383 -28.13 -18.37 -14.26
CA PRO A 383 -28.88 -18.52 -15.50
C PRO A 383 -28.90 -17.25 -16.36
N ARG A 384 -28.98 -16.09 -15.71
CA ARG A 384 -28.92 -14.78 -16.39
C ARG A 384 -27.55 -14.51 -16.99
N ILE A 385 -26.46 -14.86 -16.30
CA ILE A 385 -25.10 -14.68 -16.80
C ILE A 385 -24.83 -15.63 -17.99
N MET A 386 -25.38 -16.84 -17.96
CA MET A 386 -25.23 -17.82 -19.06
C MET A 386 -25.86 -17.36 -20.37
N GLN A 387 -26.84 -16.45 -20.32
CA GLN A 387 -27.43 -15.80 -21.50
C GLN A 387 -26.57 -14.67 -22.09
N SER A 388 -25.49 -14.26 -21.42
CA SER A 388 -24.62 -13.19 -21.90
C SER A 388 -23.80 -13.64 -23.12
N ALA A 389 -23.39 -12.69 -23.96
CA ALA A 389 -22.55 -12.96 -25.13
C ALA A 389 -21.07 -13.19 -24.78
N GLU A 390 -20.64 -12.80 -23.57
CA GLU A 390 -19.25 -12.82 -23.15
C GLU A 390 -18.86 -14.15 -22.50
N GLU A 391 -18.11 -14.98 -23.21
CA GLU A 391 -17.73 -16.31 -22.74
C GLU A 391 -16.83 -16.27 -21.49
N GLU A 392 -15.94 -15.28 -21.38
CA GLU A 392 -15.09 -15.08 -20.20
C GLU A 392 -15.93 -14.86 -18.92
N LYS A 393 -17.04 -14.12 -19.03
CA LYS A 393 -17.95 -13.88 -17.89
C LYS A 393 -18.67 -15.15 -17.47
N LYS A 394 -19.04 -16.01 -18.43
CA LYS A 394 -19.67 -17.32 -18.13
C LYS A 394 -18.69 -18.24 -17.42
N GLN A 395 -17.48 -18.38 -17.96
CA GLN A 395 -16.44 -19.22 -17.35
C GLN A 395 -16.11 -18.74 -15.93
N ALA A 396 -15.96 -17.44 -15.72
CA ALA A 396 -15.74 -16.87 -14.40
C ALA A 396 -16.91 -17.15 -13.45
N ALA A 397 -18.16 -16.99 -13.89
CA ALA A 397 -19.34 -17.25 -13.07
C ALA A 397 -19.46 -18.72 -12.65
N ILE A 398 -19.25 -19.64 -13.59
CA ILE A 398 -19.25 -21.09 -13.31
C ILE A 398 -18.16 -21.42 -12.28
N ARG A 399 -16.93 -20.92 -12.50
CA ARG A 399 -15.82 -21.15 -11.57
C ARG A 399 -16.13 -20.62 -10.17
N ASN A 400 -16.68 -19.41 -10.06
CA ASN A 400 -17.01 -18.80 -8.77
C ASN A 400 -18.08 -19.62 -8.03
N VAL A 401 -19.11 -20.09 -8.74
CA VAL A 401 -20.12 -20.99 -8.17
C VAL A 401 -19.49 -22.29 -7.68
N LEU A 402 -18.62 -22.92 -8.47
CA LEU A 402 -17.93 -24.16 -8.08
C LEU A 402 -17.12 -23.97 -6.79
N LYS A 403 -16.24 -22.95 -6.74
CA LYS A 403 -15.45 -22.61 -5.54
C LYS A 403 -16.34 -22.35 -4.33
N GLY A 404 -17.41 -21.55 -4.51
CA GLY A 404 -18.36 -21.26 -3.45
C GLY A 404 -19.07 -22.51 -2.91
N THR A 405 -19.54 -23.40 -3.79
CA THR A 405 -20.19 -24.64 -3.39
C THR A 405 -19.23 -25.62 -2.70
N GLU A 406 -17.97 -25.67 -3.14
CA GLU A 406 -16.93 -26.47 -2.49
C GLU A 406 -16.65 -25.95 -1.08
N LEU A 407 -16.50 -24.64 -0.91
CA LEU A 407 -16.29 -24.03 0.40
C LEU A 407 -17.45 -24.30 1.37
N VAL A 408 -18.70 -24.17 0.92
CA VAL A 408 -19.88 -24.52 1.72
C VAL A 408 -19.85 -25.99 2.13
N THR A 409 -19.49 -26.88 1.21
CA THR A 409 -19.39 -28.32 1.48
C THR A 409 -18.29 -28.63 2.51
N ARG A 410 -17.12 -27.99 2.39
CA ARG A 410 -16.00 -28.11 3.34
C ARG A 410 -16.35 -27.62 4.73
N LEU A 411 -17.14 -26.55 4.83
CA LEU A 411 -17.63 -26.00 6.09
C LEU A 411 -18.81 -26.77 6.69
N GLN A 412 -19.28 -27.85 6.04
CA GLN A 412 -20.46 -28.62 6.46
C GLN A 412 -21.68 -27.74 6.73
N LEU A 413 -21.87 -26.73 5.89
CA LEU A 413 -22.98 -25.80 5.98
C LEU A 413 -24.22 -26.44 5.35
N ASP A 414 -24.77 -27.44 6.05
CA ASP A 414 -25.96 -28.18 5.63
C ASP A 414 -27.13 -27.21 5.38
N SER A 415 -27.52 -27.08 4.12
CA SER A 415 -28.62 -26.23 3.70
C SER A 415 -29.37 -26.89 2.56
N SER A 416 -30.53 -27.47 2.86
CA SER A 416 -31.40 -28.08 1.85
C SER A 416 -31.81 -27.06 0.78
N THR A 417 -32.02 -25.81 1.17
CA THR A 417 -32.35 -24.71 0.25
C THR A 417 -31.22 -24.41 -0.73
N LEU A 418 -29.97 -24.54 -0.31
CA LEU A 418 -28.83 -24.35 -1.20
C LEU A 418 -28.69 -25.54 -2.17
N SER A 419 -28.86 -26.78 -1.70
CA SER A 419 -28.86 -27.98 -2.56
C SER A 419 -29.92 -27.89 -3.67
N ASP A 420 -31.12 -27.46 -3.31
CA ASP A 420 -32.22 -27.24 -4.27
C ASP A 420 -31.89 -26.10 -5.24
N ALA A 421 -31.32 -25.00 -4.74
CA ALA A 421 -30.89 -23.87 -5.55
C ALA A 421 -29.79 -24.24 -6.56
N VAL A 422 -28.82 -25.09 -6.17
CA VAL A 422 -27.79 -25.62 -7.09
C VAL A 422 -28.45 -26.40 -8.23
N SER A 423 -29.34 -27.32 -7.89
CA SER A 423 -30.04 -28.16 -8.88
C SER A 423 -30.89 -27.33 -9.84
N MET A 424 -31.63 -26.35 -9.32
CA MET A 424 -32.42 -25.42 -10.12
C MET A 424 -31.54 -24.54 -11.02
N ALA A 425 -30.49 -23.92 -10.47
CA ALA A 425 -29.60 -23.05 -11.21
C ALA A 425 -28.93 -23.79 -12.37
N LEU A 426 -28.43 -25.02 -12.14
CA LEU A 426 -27.81 -25.83 -13.19
C LEU A 426 -28.80 -26.18 -14.31
N ARG A 427 -30.01 -26.62 -13.95
CA ARG A 427 -31.06 -26.94 -14.92
C ARG A 427 -31.42 -25.72 -15.76
N ASP A 428 -31.69 -24.59 -15.11
CA ASP A 428 -32.14 -23.36 -15.76
C ASP A 428 -31.01 -22.74 -16.60
N SER A 429 -29.75 -22.84 -16.16
CA SER A 429 -28.56 -22.46 -16.93
C SER A 429 -28.39 -23.32 -18.19
N VAL A 430 -28.55 -24.64 -18.11
CA VAL A 430 -28.48 -25.54 -19.28
C VAL A 430 -29.64 -25.24 -20.25
N SER A 431 -30.86 -25.06 -19.75
CA SER A 431 -32.00 -24.64 -20.57
C SER A 431 -31.74 -23.31 -21.27
N SER A 432 -31.11 -22.35 -20.61
CA SER A 432 -30.77 -21.04 -21.19
C SER A 432 -29.72 -21.14 -22.31
N LEU A 433 -28.73 -22.02 -22.17
CA LEU A 433 -27.74 -22.30 -23.21
C LEU A 433 -28.39 -22.94 -24.45
N LEU A 434 -29.25 -23.93 -24.24
CA LEU A 434 -29.98 -24.62 -25.32
C LEU A 434 -30.91 -23.67 -26.09
N ALA A 435 -31.58 -22.75 -25.39
CA ALA A 435 -32.42 -21.74 -26.01
C ALA A 435 -31.63 -20.69 -26.81
N GLY A 436 -30.44 -20.31 -26.33
CA GLY A 436 -29.54 -19.38 -27.02
C GLY A 436 -28.98 -19.93 -28.33
N ASP A 437 -28.66 -21.22 -28.39
CA ASP A 437 -28.25 -21.89 -29.62
C ASP A 437 -29.42 -22.08 -30.61
N GLY A 438 -30.64 -22.30 -30.10
CA GLY A 438 -31.85 -22.32 -30.91
C GLY A 438 -32.12 -20.99 -31.63
N GLN A 439 -31.86 -19.84 -31.00
CA GLN A 439 -31.98 -18.53 -31.64
C GLN A 439 -30.92 -18.28 -32.71
N LYS A 440 -29.68 -18.76 -32.55
CA LYS A 440 -28.64 -18.69 -33.59
C LYS A 440 -29.02 -19.52 -34.83
N GLN A 441 -29.64 -20.69 -34.65
CA GLN A 441 -30.15 -21.51 -35.76
C GLN A 441 -31.36 -20.88 -36.46
N VAL A 442 -32.29 -20.27 -35.72
CA VAL A 442 -33.48 -19.64 -36.33
C VAL A 442 -33.11 -18.42 -37.17
N VAL A 443 -32.16 -17.58 -36.73
CA VAL A 443 -31.71 -16.41 -37.51
C VAL A 443 -30.94 -16.83 -38.78
N GLN A 444 -30.19 -17.94 -38.76
CA GLN A 444 -29.57 -18.50 -39.96
C GLN A 444 -30.59 -19.13 -40.92
N SER A 445 -31.67 -19.76 -40.43
CA SER A 445 -32.70 -20.36 -41.30
C SER A 445 -33.65 -19.34 -41.95
N VAL A 446 -33.84 -18.16 -41.35
CA VAL A 446 -34.69 -17.10 -41.89
C VAL A 446 -33.95 -16.27 -42.96
N SER A 447 -32.61 -16.20 -42.90
CA SER A 447 -31.80 -15.51 -43.92
C SER A 447 -31.53 -16.36 -45.17
N SER A 448 -31.74 -17.69 -45.12
CA SER A 448 -31.60 -18.58 -46.29
C SER A 448 -32.90 -18.82 -47.08
N SER A 449 -34.03 -18.25 -46.66
CA SER A 449 -35.36 -18.55 -47.24
C SER A 449 -36.04 -17.38 -47.97
N LEU A 450 -35.32 -16.28 -48.22
CA LEU A 450 -35.83 -15.12 -49.00
C LEU A 450 -34.99 -14.85 -50.26
N VAL A 451 -35.00 -15.81 -51.20
CA VAL A 451 -34.78 -15.53 -52.62
C VAL A 451 -35.68 -16.44 -53.46
N PRO A 452 -36.80 -15.94 -54.02
CA PRO A 452 -37.33 -16.45 -55.26
C PRO A 452 -36.78 -15.61 -56.41
N GLY A 453 -36.03 -16.25 -57.30
CA GLY A 453 -35.71 -15.68 -58.60
C GLY A 453 -36.95 -15.63 -59.48
N SER A 454 -37.03 -14.60 -60.32
CA SER A 454 -37.69 -14.68 -61.61
C SER A 454 -37.17 -13.57 -62.50
N ASP A 455 -36.38 -13.99 -63.49
CA ASP A 455 -36.14 -13.30 -64.75
C ASP A 455 -37.47 -12.87 -65.39
N CYS A 456 -37.51 -11.66 -65.96
CA CYS A 456 -38.20 -11.43 -67.22
C CYS A 456 -37.61 -10.20 -67.93
N ALA A 457 -37.31 -10.39 -69.20
CA ALA A 457 -36.54 -9.49 -70.05
C ALA A 457 -37.42 -8.53 -70.88
N LEU A 458 -36.72 -7.56 -71.50
CA LEU A 458 -36.98 -6.91 -72.80
C LEU A 458 -37.87 -5.64 -72.90
N ALA A 459 -37.17 -4.56 -73.24
CA ALA A 459 -37.37 -3.66 -74.39
C ALA A 459 -38.59 -2.72 -74.44
N ALA A 460 -38.33 -1.41 -74.27
CA ALA A 460 -38.37 -0.40 -75.33
C ALA A 460 -37.76 0.91 -74.81
#